data_AF-A0A7J7MDJ2-F1
#
_entry.id   AF-A0A7J7MDJ2-F1
#
_cell.length_a   1.000
_cell.length_b   1.000
_cell.length_c   1.000
_cell.angle_alpha   90.00
_cell.angle_beta   90.00
_cell.angle_gamma   90.00
#
_symmetry.space_group_name_H-M   'P 1'
#
loop_
_entity.id
_entity.type
_entity.pdbx_description
1 polymer ?
#
loop_
_entity_poly.entity_id
_entity_poly.type
_entity_poly.pdbx_seq_one_letter_code
_entity_poly.pdbx_strand_id
1 'polypeptide(L)'
;MYAMIDQTLFGELSSSRDTISVVEDLRKFISWKHVEGTNWHTRFNHLINYGAGYYSYIYAKCLAATIWADVCAKDPLSLATETTLRAKLLQHGGAKEASTLLKDLVGSDDIIRYHGKGFVPNLTSLCQEMGLIEDQG
;
A
#
# COMPACT_ATOMS: atom_id res chain seq x y z
N MET A 1 1.65 6.36 9.82
CA MET A 1 2.74 6.37 10.83
C MET A 1 3.72 5.23 10.67
N TYR A 2 3.33 3.95 10.81
CA TYR A 2 4.29 2.83 10.80
C TYR A 2 5.14 2.73 9.52
N ALA A 3 4.53 2.90 8.34
CA ALA A 3 5.27 2.95 7.08
C ALA A 3 6.26 4.12 7.02
N MET A 4 5.93 5.27 7.62
CA MET A 4 6.84 6.41 7.69
C MET A 4 8.01 6.14 8.62
N ILE A 5 7.77 5.49 9.76
CA ILE A 5 8.84 5.07 10.69
C ILE A 5 9.78 4.11 9.97
N ASP A 6 9.23 3.07 9.37
CA ASP A 6 9.97 2.07 8.60
C ASP A 6 10.82 2.70 7.48
N GLN A 7 10.23 3.54 6.63
CA GLN A 7 10.98 4.24 5.57
C GLN A 7 12.04 5.22 6.11
N THR A 8 11.79 5.90 7.23
CA THR A 8 12.76 6.83 7.80
C THR A 8 13.95 6.09 8.42
N LEU A 9 13.70 4.95 9.06
CA LEU A 9 14.74 4.12 9.69
C LEU A 9 15.62 3.40 8.67
N PHE A 10 15.06 3.01 7.51
CA PHE A 10 15.80 2.27 6.48
C PHE A 10 16.16 3.11 5.23
N GLY A 11 15.76 4.39 5.21
CA GLY A 11 16.08 5.33 4.14
C GLY A 11 17.39 6.10 4.36
N GLU A 12 17.67 7.06 3.48
CA GLU A 12 18.93 7.83 3.48
C GLU A 12 19.17 8.64 4.78
N LEU A 13 18.11 8.92 5.56
CA LEU A 13 18.16 9.64 6.84
C LEU A 13 18.59 8.76 8.04
N SER A 14 18.84 7.47 7.83
CA SER A 14 19.13 6.49 8.88
C SER A 14 20.48 6.71 9.60
N SER A 15 21.42 7.43 9.00
CA SER A 15 22.81 7.48 9.48
C SER A 15 23.10 8.50 10.59
N SER A 16 22.17 9.40 10.94
CA SER A 16 22.46 10.51 11.87
C SER A 16 21.48 10.69 13.04
N ARG A 17 20.36 9.96 13.07
CA ARG A 17 19.32 10.11 14.11
C ARG A 17 19.15 8.83 14.91
N ASP A 18 19.02 8.96 16.23
CA ASP A 18 18.61 7.84 17.06
C ASP A 18 17.15 7.45 16.75
N THR A 19 16.84 6.17 16.93
CA THR A 19 15.56 5.59 16.54
C THR A 19 14.39 6.05 17.42
N ILE A 20 14.67 6.48 18.66
CA ILE A 20 13.66 7.00 19.58
C ILE A 20 13.16 8.34 19.06
N SER A 21 14.09 9.27 18.77
CA SER A 21 13.77 10.59 18.21
C SER A 21 12.97 10.51 16.91
N VAL A 22 13.28 9.55 16.03
CA VAL A 22 12.49 9.33 14.80
C VAL A 22 11.04 8.94 15.12
N VAL A 23 10.84 8.03 16.08
CA VAL A 23 9.50 7.58 16.47
C VAL A 23 8.74 8.67 17.21
N GLU A 24 9.40 9.44 18.06
CA GLU A 24 8.84 10.61 18.75
C GLU A 24 8.31 11.64 17.76
N ASP A 25 9.14 12.03 16.78
CA ASP A 25 8.78 13.00 15.75
C ASP A 25 7.59 12.54 14.92
N LEU A 26 7.56 11.27 14.53
CA LEU A 26 6.53 10.73 13.64
C LEU A 26 5.22 10.42 14.37
N ARG A 27 5.24 10.31 15.70
CA ARG A 27 4.02 10.17 16.52
C ARG A 27 3.12 11.40 16.46
N LYS A 28 3.62 12.57 16.04
CA LYS A 28 2.80 13.77 15.82
C LYS A 28 1.70 13.58 14.77
N PHE A 29 1.86 12.59 13.87
CA PHE A 29 0.88 12.26 12.84
C PHE A 29 -0.26 11.34 13.34
N ILE A 30 -0.27 10.98 14.62
CA ILE A 30 -1.36 10.23 15.27
C ILE A 30 -1.77 10.91 16.58
N SER A 31 -2.93 10.55 17.10
CA SER A 31 -3.49 11.15 18.32
C SER A 31 -2.75 10.78 19.62
N TRP A 32 -1.73 9.91 19.57
CA TRP A 32 -1.02 9.42 20.76
C TRP A 32 0.43 9.90 20.81
N LYS A 33 0.75 10.69 21.84
CA LYS A 33 2.11 11.17 22.11
C LYS A 33 3.06 10.01 22.48
N HIS A 34 4.35 10.24 22.31
CA HIS A 34 5.37 9.36 22.88
C HIS A 34 5.28 9.38 24.40
N VAL A 35 5.54 8.23 25.04
CA VAL A 35 5.64 8.11 26.49
C VAL A 35 7.10 7.88 26.81
N GLU A 36 7.71 8.79 27.57
CA GLU A 36 9.13 8.73 27.94
C GLU A 36 9.50 7.37 28.55
N GLY A 37 10.69 6.88 28.22
CA GLY A 37 11.18 5.58 28.66
C GLY A 37 10.59 4.38 27.90
N THR A 38 9.74 4.61 26.89
CA THR A 38 9.19 3.52 26.07
C THR A 38 9.89 3.39 24.72
N ASN A 39 10.16 2.15 24.31
CA ASN A 39 10.84 1.84 23.05
C ASN A 39 9.93 1.02 22.15
N TRP A 40 8.79 1.57 21.74
CA TRP A 40 7.77 0.81 20.98
C TRP A 40 8.33 0.11 19.73
N HIS A 41 9.21 0.77 18.98
CA HIS A 41 9.75 0.26 17.72
C HIS A 41 10.60 -1.00 17.90
N THR A 42 11.20 -1.24 19.08
CA THR A 42 11.97 -2.47 19.34
C THR A 42 11.08 -3.71 19.43
N ARG A 43 9.78 -3.53 19.66
CA ARG A 43 8.77 -4.59 19.64
C ARG A 43 8.11 -4.75 18.28
N PHE A 44 8.43 -3.89 17.32
CA PHE A 44 7.83 -3.93 15.99
C PHE A 44 8.62 -4.86 15.08
N ASN A 45 8.35 -6.16 15.20
CA ASN A 45 9.09 -7.23 14.53
C ASN A 45 9.14 -7.11 12.99
N HIS A 46 8.19 -6.40 12.38
CA HIS A 46 8.21 -6.15 10.94
C HIS A 46 9.48 -5.40 10.50
N LEU A 47 10.03 -4.53 11.35
CA LEU A 47 11.27 -3.80 11.05
C LEU A 47 12.48 -4.74 10.90
N ILE A 48 12.47 -5.91 11.55
CA ILE A 48 13.61 -6.82 11.57
C ILE A 48 13.70 -7.62 10.26
N ASN A 49 12.58 -8.19 9.82
CA ASN A 49 12.56 -9.10 8.68
C ASN A 49 12.11 -8.45 7.37
N TYR A 50 11.42 -7.32 7.45
CA TYR A 50 10.76 -6.66 6.32
C TYR A 50 10.98 -5.14 6.35
N GLY A 51 12.17 -4.72 6.78
CA GLY A 51 12.56 -3.30 6.80
C GLY A 51 12.36 -2.64 5.43
N ALA A 52 11.92 -1.39 5.44
CA ALA A 52 11.50 -0.63 4.26
C ALA A 52 10.30 -1.22 3.48
N GLY A 53 9.59 -2.21 4.02
CA GLY A 53 8.48 -2.90 3.36
C GLY A 53 7.10 -2.53 3.89
N TYR A 54 6.94 -1.81 5.00
CA TYR A 54 5.64 -1.68 5.67
C TYR A 54 4.62 -0.85 4.88
N TYR A 55 5.07 0.00 3.96
CA TYR A 55 4.16 0.71 3.04
C TYR A 55 3.41 -0.22 2.08
N SER A 56 3.89 -1.45 1.89
CA SER A 56 3.27 -2.44 1.00
C SER A 56 1.81 -2.74 1.36
N TYR A 57 1.42 -2.67 2.63
CA TYR A 57 0.04 -2.88 3.06
C TYR A 57 -0.92 -1.82 2.50
N ILE A 58 -0.59 -0.54 2.63
CA ILE A 58 -1.44 0.52 2.08
C ILE A 58 -1.37 0.54 0.56
N TYR A 59 -0.21 0.25 -0.02
CA TYR A 59 -0.01 0.11 -1.46
C TYR A 59 -0.92 -0.98 -2.05
N ALA A 60 -0.91 -2.17 -1.44
CA ALA A 60 -1.78 -3.29 -1.83
C ALA A 60 -3.25 -2.96 -1.62
N LYS A 61 -3.59 -2.22 -0.55
CA LYS A 61 -4.97 -1.76 -0.32
C LYS A 61 -5.46 -0.85 -1.44
N CYS A 62 -4.64 0.09 -1.92
CA CYS A 62 -5.01 0.94 -3.06
C CYS A 62 -5.32 0.11 -4.31
N LEU A 63 -4.44 -0.83 -4.65
CA LEU A 63 -4.64 -1.72 -5.80
C LEU A 63 -5.90 -2.58 -5.65
N ALA A 64 -6.12 -3.13 -4.45
CA ALA A 64 -7.29 -3.95 -4.16
C ALA A 64 -8.60 -3.16 -4.29
N ALA A 65 -8.63 -1.90 -3.86
CA ALA A 65 -9.80 -1.04 -4.00
C ALA A 65 -10.15 -0.79 -5.47
N THR A 66 -9.15 -0.55 -6.33
CA THR A 66 -9.37 -0.39 -7.78
C THR A 66 -9.80 -1.70 -8.44
N ILE A 67 -9.14 -2.82 -8.14
CA ILE A 67 -9.56 -4.14 -8.65
C ILE A 67 -11.00 -4.45 -8.22
N TRP A 68 -11.36 -4.14 -6.97
CA TRP A 68 -12.71 -4.35 -6.48
C TRP A 68 -13.72 -3.52 -7.28
N ALA A 69 -13.49 -2.21 -7.40
CA ALA A 69 -14.40 -1.30 -8.10
C ALA A 69 -14.59 -1.69 -9.58
N ASP A 70 -13.49 -1.97 -10.29
CA ASP A 70 -13.52 -2.10 -11.75
C ASP A 70 -13.80 -3.53 -12.23
N VAL A 71 -13.47 -4.55 -11.41
CA VAL A 71 -13.57 -5.96 -11.81
C VAL A 71 -14.63 -6.71 -11.01
N CYS A 72 -14.73 -6.47 -9.70
CA CYS A 72 -15.56 -7.31 -8.83
C CYS A 72 -16.96 -6.74 -8.55
N ALA A 73 -17.09 -5.43 -8.35
CA ALA A 73 -18.26 -4.80 -7.73
C ALA A 73 -19.58 -5.05 -8.46
N LYS A 74 -19.53 -5.20 -9.80
CA LYS A 74 -20.72 -5.45 -10.63
C LYS A 74 -21.37 -6.82 -10.36
N ASP A 75 -20.56 -7.87 -10.23
CA ASP A 75 -21.04 -9.24 -10.01
C ASP A 75 -19.95 -10.09 -9.31
N PRO A 76 -19.77 -9.92 -7.99
CA PRO A 76 -18.58 -10.39 -7.28
C PRO A 76 -18.50 -11.91 -7.11
N LEU A 77 -19.61 -12.62 -7.28
CA LEU A 77 -19.69 -14.08 -7.12
C LEU A 77 -19.83 -14.82 -8.45
N SER A 78 -19.66 -14.11 -9.57
CA SER A 78 -19.77 -14.72 -10.89
C SER A 78 -18.55 -15.56 -11.24
N LEU A 79 -18.79 -16.65 -11.97
CA LEU A 79 -17.71 -17.44 -12.58
C LEU A 79 -16.85 -16.58 -13.51
N ALA A 80 -17.44 -15.62 -14.21
CA ALA A 80 -16.72 -14.74 -15.12
C ALA A 80 -15.69 -13.86 -14.38
N THR A 81 -16.05 -13.31 -13.22
CA THR A 81 -15.15 -12.53 -12.36
C THR A 81 -14.03 -13.42 -11.81
N GLU A 82 -14.34 -14.61 -11.31
CA GLU A 82 -13.34 -15.58 -10.83
C GLU A 82 -12.36 -15.97 -11.94
N THR A 83 -12.88 -16.34 -13.10
CA THR A 83 -12.06 -16.78 -14.25
C THR A 83 -11.15 -15.65 -14.71
N THR A 84 -11.64 -14.41 -14.73
CA THR A 84 -10.84 -13.22 -15.07
C THR A 84 -9.71 -13.01 -14.06
N LEU A 85 -10.01 -13.00 -12.76
CA LEU A 85 -9.00 -12.82 -11.71
C LEU A 85 -7.94 -13.92 -11.73
N ARG A 86 -8.36 -15.18 -11.90
CA ARG A 86 -7.45 -16.31 -11.98
C ARG A 86 -6.55 -16.21 -13.21
N ALA A 87 -7.14 -16.00 -14.38
CA ALA A 87 -6.42 -16.04 -15.65
C ALA A 87 -5.48 -14.84 -15.83
N LYS A 88 -5.87 -13.66 -15.37
CA LYS A 88 -5.10 -12.42 -15.61
C LYS A 88 -4.15 -12.03 -14.49
N LEU A 89 -4.37 -12.51 -13.26
CA LEU A 89 -3.54 -12.12 -12.11
C LEU A 89 -2.97 -13.32 -11.36
N LEU A 90 -3.83 -14.15 -10.77
CA LEU A 90 -3.41 -15.09 -9.73
C LEU A 90 -2.54 -16.25 -10.24
N GLN A 91 -2.85 -16.81 -11.41
CA GLN A 91 -2.15 -18.01 -11.91
C GLN A 91 -0.67 -17.76 -12.27
N HIS A 92 -0.27 -16.50 -12.39
CA HIS A 92 1.06 -16.13 -12.85
C HIS A 92 2.10 -16.06 -11.73
N GLY A 93 1.68 -15.89 -10.47
CA GLY A 93 2.61 -15.67 -9.36
C GLY A 93 3.60 -14.54 -9.67
N GLY A 94 4.89 -14.78 -9.42
CA GLY A 94 5.97 -13.85 -9.74
C GLY A 94 6.55 -13.99 -11.16
N ALA A 95 5.97 -14.80 -12.04
CA ALA A 95 6.55 -15.10 -13.36
C ALA A 95 6.27 -14.01 -14.42
N LYS A 96 5.44 -13.02 -14.11
CA LYS A 96 5.10 -11.89 -14.98
C LYS A 96 5.21 -10.57 -14.23
N GLU A 97 5.55 -9.52 -14.95
CA GLU A 97 5.61 -8.15 -14.42
C GLU A 97 4.28 -7.72 -13.83
N ALA A 98 4.30 -7.30 -12.55
CA ALA A 98 3.11 -6.95 -11.80
C ALA A 98 2.33 -5.79 -12.46
N SER A 99 3.03 -4.80 -13.02
CA SER A 99 2.42 -3.68 -13.73
C SER A 99 1.60 -4.13 -14.93
N THR A 100 2.13 -5.08 -15.71
CA THR A 100 1.44 -5.67 -16.86
C THR A 100 0.21 -6.46 -16.43
N LEU A 101 0.31 -7.26 -15.35
CA LEU A 101 -0.82 -8.04 -14.83
C LEU A 101 -1.97 -7.14 -14.37
N LEU A 102 -1.65 -6.07 -13.63
CA LEU A 102 -2.64 -5.13 -13.10
C LEU A 102 -3.37 -4.39 -14.22
N LYS A 103 -2.64 -3.92 -15.23
CA LYS A 103 -3.18 -3.21 -16.39
C LYS A 103 -4.06 -4.11 -17.25
N ASP A 104 -3.64 -5.36 -17.49
CA ASP A 104 -4.45 -6.34 -18.22
C ASP A 104 -5.72 -6.72 -17.44
N LEU A 105 -5.61 -6.90 -16.12
CA LEU A 105 -6.75 -7.25 -15.26
C LEU A 105 -7.83 -6.17 -15.29
N VAL A 106 -7.45 -4.91 -15.06
CA VAL A 106 -8.40 -3.78 -15.00
C VAL A 106 -8.78 -3.29 -16.39
N GLY A 107 -7.94 -3.50 -17.40
CA GLY A 107 -8.15 -2.98 -18.75
C GLY A 107 -7.85 -1.49 -18.89
N SER A 108 -7.14 -0.90 -17.92
CA SER A 108 -6.72 0.50 -17.94
C SER A 108 -5.29 0.66 -17.41
N ASP A 109 -4.57 1.62 -17.98
CA ASP A 109 -3.28 2.07 -17.47
C ASP A 109 -3.40 2.87 -16.16
N ASP A 110 -4.61 3.33 -15.82
CA ASP A 110 -4.83 4.25 -14.70
C ASP A 110 -4.72 3.60 -13.31
N ILE A 111 -4.67 2.27 -13.19
CA ILE A 111 -4.50 1.60 -11.89
C ILE A 111 -3.15 1.95 -11.23
N ILE A 112 -2.12 2.23 -12.04
CA ILE A 112 -0.78 2.62 -11.57
C ILE A 112 -0.20 3.73 -12.45
N ARG A 113 0.37 4.74 -11.82
CA ARG A 113 1.08 5.84 -12.50
C ARG A 113 2.58 5.68 -12.34
N TYR A 114 3.33 6.09 -13.35
CA TYR A 114 4.78 6.11 -13.30
C TYR A 114 5.27 7.38 -12.59
N HIS A 115 6.18 7.23 -11.62
CA HIS A 115 6.81 8.35 -10.92
C HIS A 115 8.30 8.06 -10.68
N GLY A 116 9.16 8.77 -11.41
CA GLY A 116 10.62 8.59 -11.33
C GLY A 116 11.07 7.22 -11.84
N LYS A 117 11.41 6.29 -10.94
CA LYS A 117 11.77 4.90 -11.26
C LYS A 117 10.76 3.88 -10.72
N GLY A 118 9.67 4.34 -10.10
CA GLY A 118 8.70 3.50 -9.42
C GLY A 118 7.28 3.69 -9.93
N PHE A 119 6.38 2.86 -9.40
CA PHE A 119 4.95 2.94 -9.64
C PHE A 119 4.22 3.49 -8.41
N VAL A 120 3.16 4.24 -8.64
CA VAL A 120 2.27 4.78 -7.60
C VAL A 120 0.85 4.32 -7.92
N PRO A 121 0.16 3.60 -7.03
CA PRO A 121 -1.21 3.18 -7.24
C PRO A 121 -2.12 4.41 -7.36
N ASN A 122 -3.15 4.29 -8.18
CA ASN A 122 -4.23 5.25 -8.17
C ASN A 122 -5.01 5.13 -6.86
N LEU A 123 -5.32 6.28 -6.26
CA LEU A 123 -5.94 6.37 -4.94
C LEU A 123 -7.45 6.57 -5.02
N THR A 124 -8.02 6.85 -6.20
CA THR A 124 -9.43 7.25 -6.35
C THR A 124 -10.38 6.24 -5.71
N SER A 125 -10.29 4.96 -6.09
CA SER A 125 -11.20 3.92 -5.57
C SER A 125 -11.06 3.74 -4.05
N LEU A 126 -9.84 3.85 -3.51
CA LEU A 126 -9.62 3.77 -2.07
C LEU A 126 -10.18 5.01 -1.34
N CYS A 127 -10.01 6.21 -1.90
CA CYS A 127 -10.57 7.43 -1.34
C CYS A 127 -12.10 7.38 -1.33
N GLN A 128 -12.75 6.84 -2.39
CA GLN A 128 -14.19 6.60 -2.42
C GLN A 128 -14.61 5.60 -1.33
N GLU A 129 -13.93 4.45 -1.23
CA GLU A 129 -14.19 3.43 -0.20
C GLU A 129 -14.10 4.03 1.22
N MET A 130 -13.14 4.94 1.44
CA MET A 130 -12.92 5.59 2.73
C MET A 130 -13.80 6.83 2.96
N GLY A 131 -14.67 7.21 2.03
CA GLY A 131 -15.53 8.39 2.13
C GLY A 131 -14.76 9.72 2.14
N LEU A 132 -13.59 9.76 1.50
CA LEU A 132 -12.72 10.94 1.41
C LEU A 132 -12.99 11.80 0.17
N ILE A 133 -13.71 11.26 -0.81
CA ILE A 133 -14.18 11.95 -2.01
C ILE A 133 -15.62 11.51 -2.30
N GLU A 134 -16.45 12.45 -2.75
CA GLU A 134 -17.84 12.19 -3.14
C GLU A 134 -17.91 11.58 -4.55
N ASP A 135 -18.91 10.73 -4.79
CA ASP A 135 -19.20 10.21 -6.13
C ASP A 135 -19.65 11.36 -7.03
N GLN A 136 -18.90 11.59 -8.11
CA GLN A 136 -19.40 12.43 -9.21
C GLN A 136 -20.39 11.59 -10.01
N GLY A 137 -21.66 11.64 -9.60
CA GLY A 137 -22.79 11.07 -10.33
C GLY A 137 -23.08 11.79 -11.64
#